data_AF-A0AAE0FRP7-F1
#
_entry.id   AF-A0AAE0FRP7-F1
#
_cell.length_a   1.000
_cell.length_b   1.000
_cell.length_c   1.000
_cell.angle_alpha   90.00
_cell.angle_beta   90.00
_cell.angle_gamma   90.00
#
_symmetry.space_group_name_H-M   'P 1'
#
loop_
_entity.id
_entity.type
_entity.pdbx_description
1 polymer ?
#
loop_
_entity_poly.entity_id
_entity_poly.type
_entity_poly.pdbx_seq_one_letter_code
_entity_poly.pdbx_strand_id
1 'polypeptide(L)'
;MFSLVMERMNNQEQDSGAWTSESCPLQSPEPHANHASQRPVDRMICKRMLEMAIKECTWGPKATKQNLETWRNITFDGKKLSIPDPQKFDVPVNGFLEFDYVSQKRAPSVAKPIRPTDMLKLLFEVETRQVAYSRKVESVQQKQRSAILFQQEQAKQAALRSLENTTSASRDAASKSPPRGKKGKKAKKKGPEVIPETHEVEQDEQDFIMPLVIQKDKEKFIENMAKKMTGLGDSTQLWIHSAVTYLRIHYASTFFFRCRQLIEILKRMDHGEQRVETMCMFYARVVDFSEFGEVIKILNKDDQIEVQQRLGWWNLYNEKSLDGLYYKLSVHLQEDMRVLSRICRVAHAHQQAMSKRLEAGLKLKKSDVVHIITDMSINGHSVHVPEDDHMFATITALANIRNQEGYIEFSIRLTKGSRDVATNENLTKRFSEMRVND
;
A
#
# COMPACT_ATOMS: atom_id res chain seq x y z
N MET A 1 7.01 -9.23 -4.50
CA MET A 1 6.23 -8.07 -4.94
C MET A 1 7.09 -7.28 -5.92
N PHE A 2 6.61 -7.16 -7.15
CA PHE A 2 7.21 -6.30 -8.16
C PHE A 2 6.14 -5.25 -8.46
N SER A 3 6.41 -3.99 -8.16
CA SER A 3 5.66 -2.89 -8.77
C SER A 3 6.51 -2.44 -9.96
N LEU A 4 5.95 -2.54 -11.17
CA LEU A 4 6.61 -2.14 -12.40
C LEU A 4 5.96 -0.81 -12.84
N VAL A 5 6.63 0.31 -12.56
CA VAL A 5 6.15 1.63 -12.98
C VAL A 5 6.70 1.92 -14.38
N MET A 6 5.81 2.17 -15.35
CA MET A 6 6.14 2.33 -16.78
C MET A 6 5.75 3.73 -17.28
N GLU A 7 6.67 4.69 -17.31
CA GLU A 7 6.37 6.14 -17.30
C GLU A 7 6.16 6.84 -18.67
N ARG A 8 4.98 7.44 -18.91
CA ARG A 8 4.54 8.07 -20.19
C ARG A 8 5.50 9.07 -20.84
N MET A 9 5.56 9.01 -22.17
CA MET A 9 5.88 10.14 -23.06
C MET A 9 4.60 10.60 -23.77
N ASN A 10 4.46 11.91 -23.96
CA ASN A 10 3.37 12.52 -24.73
C ASN A 10 3.81 12.62 -26.19
N ASN A 11 3.18 11.87 -27.10
CA ASN A 11 3.40 12.03 -28.54
C ASN A 11 2.53 13.17 -29.06
N GLN A 12 3.13 14.33 -29.35
CA GLN A 12 2.57 15.25 -30.33
C GLN A 12 3.13 14.84 -31.71
N GLU A 13 2.26 14.31 -32.56
CA GLU A 13 2.53 14.12 -33.98
C GLU A 13 2.65 15.50 -34.64
N GLN A 14 3.86 15.86 -35.09
CA GLN A 14 4.04 16.86 -36.15
C GLN A 14 4.01 16.13 -37.49
N ASP A 15 2.85 16.20 -38.14
CA ASP A 15 2.75 15.96 -39.57
C ASP A 15 3.06 17.26 -40.31
N SER A 16 3.91 17.16 -41.34
CA SER A 16 4.42 18.30 -42.09
C SER A 16 3.64 18.51 -43.39
N GLY A 17 3.08 19.73 -43.55
CA GLY A 17 2.98 20.40 -44.85
C GLY A 17 1.58 20.68 -45.43
N ALA A 18 1.06 21.90 -45.23
CA ALA A 18 0.69 22.88 -46.28
C ALA A 18 -0.01 24.10 -45.66
N TRP A 19 0.39 25.29 -46.11
CA TRP A 19 -0.04 26.60 -45.58
C TRP A 19 -1.49 26.95 -45.95
N THR A 20 -2.29 27.36 -44.97
CA THR A 20 -3.18 28.56 -45.05
C THR A 20 -3.39 29.16 -43.66
N SER A 21 -3.61 30.46 -43.66
CA SER A 21 -3.51 31.44 -42.57
C SER A 21 -4.55 31.37 -41.44
N GLU A 22 -4.11 31.86 -40.28
CA GLU A 22 -4.84 32.55 -39.18
C GLU A 22 -4.92 31.87 -37.80
N SER A 23 -4.39 32.62 -36.82
CA SER A 23 -4.58 32.57 -35.35
C SER A 23 -3.81 31.53 -34.51
N CYS A 24 -2.72 32.00 -33.89
CA CYS A 24 -2.06 31.44 -32.70
C CYS A 24 -2.67 32.05 -31.42
N PRO A 25 -2.59 31.33 -30.29
CA PRO A 25 -2.02 31.92 -29.09
C PRO A 25 -0.81 31.14 -28.60
N LEU A 26 0.21 31.91 -28.20
CA LEU A 26 1.51 31.48 -27.69
C LEU A 26 1.39 30.57 -26.45
N GLN A 27 2.15 29.47 -26.44
CA GLN A 27 2.75 28.91 -25.24
C GLN A 27 4.24 28.62 -25.50
N SER A 28 5.07 29.11 -24.59
CA SER A 28 6.53 29.00 -24.55
C SER A 28 6.98 27.54 -24.35
N PRO A 29 8.07 27.08 -24.99
CA PRO A 29 8.69 25.81 -24.63
C PRO A 29 9.70 26.00 -23.49
N GLU A 30 9.53 25.29 -22.37
CA GLU A 30 10.60 25.04 -21.41
C GLU A 30 11.32 23.72 -21.74
N PRO A 31 12.64 23.61 -21.50
CA PRO A 31 13.44 22.47 -21.93
C PRO A 31 13.57 21.44 -20.80
N HIS A 32 12.91 20.28 -20.95
CA HIS A 32 13.24 19.10 -20.15
C HIS A 32 13.41 17.89 -21.06
N ALA A 33 14.69 17.53 -21.25
CA ALA A 33 15.12 16.26 -21.81
C ALA A 33 14.51 15.11 -20.98
N ASN A 34 13.71 14.29 -21.63
CA ASN A 34 12.96 13.20 -20.99
C ASN A 34 13.10 11.95 -21.86
N HIS A 35 13.52 10.84 -21.25
CA HIS A 35 13.58 9.49 -21.84
C HIS A 35 13.18 8.48 -20.76
N ALA A 36 12.05 7.76 -20.88
CA ALA A 36 11.86 6.37 -20.35
C ALA A 36 10.42 5.75 -20.39
N SER A 37 9.68 5.75 -21.51
CA SER A 37 8.66 4.69 -21.77
C SER A 37 8.87 3.98 -23.09
N GLN A 38 9.96 3.22 -23.22
CA GLN A 38 10.17 2.37 -24.41
C GLN A 38 10.93 1.06 -24.15
N ARG A 39 11.37 0.74 -22.93
CA ARG A 39 12.39 -0.30 -22.76
C ARG A 39 11.82 -1.70 -23.05
N PRO A 40 12.31 -2.41 -24.11
CA PRO A 40 11.89 -3.78 -24.41
C PRO A 40 12.07 -4.75 -23.22
N VAL A 41 12.97 -4.39 -22.30
CA VAL A 41 13.28 -5.13 -21.07
C VAL A 41 12.06 -5.24 -20.15
N ASP A 42 11.30 -4.17 -19.95
CA ASP A 42 10.19 -4.18 -18.98
C ASP A 42 9.03 -5.05 -19.49
N ARG A 43 8.74 -4.99 -20.79
CA ARG A 43 7.79 -5.91 -21.45
C ARG A 43 8.26 -7.36 -21.36
N MET A 44 9.56 -7.61 -21.51
CA MET A 44 10.13 -8.96 -21.36
C MET A 44 9.98 -9.46 -19.92
N ILE A 45 10.23 -8.61 -18.91
CA ILE A 45 10.02 -8.94 -17.49
C ILE A 45 8.54 -9.25 -17.24
N CYS A 46 7.64 -8.39 -17.70
CA CYS A 46 6.20 -8.55 -17.56
C CYS A 46 5.71 -9.86 -18.19
N LYS A 47 6.11 -10.16 -19.44
CA LYS A 47 5.83 -11.44 -20.11
C LYS A 47 6.37 -12.63 -19.32
N ARG A 48 7.59 -12.52 -18.80
CA ARG A 48 8.19 -13.60 -17.99
C ARG A 48 7.43 -13.82 -16.68
N MET A 49 6.97 -12.76 -16.03
CA MET A 49 6.14 -12.85 -14.83
C MET A 49 4.78 -13.47 -15.12
N LEU A 50 4.20 -13.20 -16.30
CA LEU A 50 2.94 -13.79 -16.73
C LEU A 50 3.11 -15.29 -16.99
N GLU A 51 4.18 -15.67 -17.69
CA GLU A 51 4.54 -17.08 -17.87
C GLU A 51 4.73 -17.82 -16.54
N MET A 52 5.39 -17.18 -15.57
CA MET A 52 5.57 -17.73 -14.23
C MET A 52 4.23 -17.91 -13.51
N ALA A 53 3.36 -16.90 -13.59
CA ALA A 53 2.02 -16.97 -13.03
C ALA A 53 1.20 -18.13 -13.63
N ILE A 54 1.18 -18.25 -14.97
CA ILE A 54 0.50 -19.34 -15.67
C ILE A 54 1.05 -20.68 -15.21
N LYS A 55 2.38 -20.82 -15.15
CA LYS A 55 3.00 -22.05 -14.65
C LYS A 55 2.55 -22.35 -13.23
N GLU A 56 2.65 -21.41 -12.29
CA GLU A 56 2.23 -21.59 -10.91
C GLU A 56 0.75 -22.00 -10.79
N CYS A 57 -0.14 -21.41 -11.59
CA CYS A 57 -1.57 -21.77 -11.61
C CYS A 57 -1.86 -23.18 -12.16
N THR A 58 -0.98 -23.75 -12.99
CA THR A 58 -1.16 -25.09 -13.57
C THR A 58 -0.84 -26.25 -12.63
N TRP A 59 -0.24 -26.01 -11.45
CA TRP A 59 0.23 -27.07 -10.55
C TRP A 59 -0.83 -27.68 -9.61
N GLY A 60 -2.12 -27.46 -9.84
CA GLY A 60 -3.20 -27.99 -8.99
C GLY A 60 -4.16 -28.92 -9.74
N PRO A 61 -4.76 -29.94 -9.07
CA PRO A 61 -5.81 -30.79 -9.64
C PRO A 61 -7.10 -30.02 -9.99
N LYS A 62 -7.15 -28.72 -9.69
CA LYS A 62 -8.22 -27.78 -10.07
C LYS A 62 -7.64 -26.53 -10.72
N ALA A 63 -6.61 -26.68 -11.56
CA ALA A 63 -6.09 -25.59 -12.40
C ALA A 63 -7.18 -25.12 -13.38
N THR A 64 -8.11 -24.30 -12.90
CA THR A 64 -9.06 -23.60 -13.75
C THR A 64 -8.27 -22.57 -14.54
N LYS A 65 -8.31 -22.65 -15.87
CA LYS A 65 -7.61 -21.77 -16.83
C LYS A 65 -7.83 -20.26 -16.63
N GLN A 66 -8.68 -19.85 -15.68
CA GLN A 66 -9.28 -18.52 -15.62
C GLN A 66 -8.76 -17.61 -14.51
N ASN A 67 -7.99 -18.08 -13.53
CA ASN A 67 -7.62 -17.22 -12.40
C ASN A 67 -6.10 -17.03 -12.27
N LEU A 68 -5.60 -15.87 -12.74
CA LEU A 68 -4.28 -15.34 -12.36
C LEU A 68 -4.31 -14.82 -10.91
N GLU A 69 -4.56 -15.70 -9.93
CA GLU A 69 -4.61 -15.32 -8.50
C GLU A 69 -3.28 -14.74 -7.99
N THR A 70 -2.19 -14.92 -8.75
CA THR A 70 -0.86 -14.40 -8.49
C THR A 70 -0.64 -12.97 -8.99
N TRP A 71 -1.48 -12.47 -9.91
CA TRP A 71 -1.47 -11.07 -10.35
C TRP A 71 -2.67 -10.36 -9.74
N ARG A 72 -2.40 -9.48 -8.78
CA ARG A 72 -3.41 -8.72 -8.04
C ARG A 72 -3.35 -7.25 -8.41
N ASN A 73 -4.42 -6.53 -8.08
CA ASN A 73 -4.49 -5.08 -8.20
C ASN A 73 -4.05 -4.57 -9.59
N ILE A 74 -4.39 -5.32 -10.64
CA ILE A 74 -3.94 -5.02 -12.00
C ILE A 74 -4.65 -3.74 -12.48
N THR A 75 -3.86 -2.71 -12.80
CA THR A 75 -4.33 -1.48 -13.42
C THR A 75 -3.55 -1.21 -14.70
N PHE A 76 -4.22 -0.61 -15.68
CA PHE A 76 -3.62 -0.10 -16.90
C PHE A 76 -4.01 1.36 -17.07
N ASP A 77 -3.02 2.27 -17.09
CA ASP A 77 -3.22 3.72 -17.04
C ASP A 77 -4.16 4.16 -15.91
N GLY A 78 -3.96 3.58 -14.71
CA GLY A 78 -4.77 3.83 -13.52
C GLY A 78 -6.17 3.20 -13.54
N LYS A 79 -6.57 2.53 -14.62
CA LYS A 79 -7.87 1.85 -14.73
C LYS A 79 -7.74 0.38 -14.44
N LYS A 80 -8.64 -0.19 -13.64
CA LYS A 80 -8.65 -1.63 -13.34
C LYS A 80 -8.71 -2.46 -14.63
N LEU A 81 -7.74 -3.35 -14.80
CA LEU A 81 -7.63 -4.22 -15.97
C LEU A 81 -8.03 -5.66 -15.59
N SER A 82 -8.97 -6.23 -16.35
CA SER A 82 -9.32 -7.65 -16.23
C SER A 82 -8.63 -8.43 -17.34
N ILE A 83 -7.95 -9.53 -16.99
CA ILE A 83 -7.28 -10.41 -17.95
C ILE A 83 -8.14 -11.67 -18.15
N PRO A 84 -8.99 -11.73 -19.20
CA PRO A 84 -9.92 -12.85 -19.39
C PRO A 84 -9.23 -14.16 -19.77
N ASP A 85 -8.15 -14.10 -20.54
CA ASP A 85 -7.34 -15.27 -20.92
C ASP A 85 -5.85 -14.94 -20.77
N PRO A 86 -5.19 -15.43 -19.72
CA PRO A 86 -3.76 -15.20 -19.48
C PRO A 86 -2.87 -15.67 -20.61
N GLN A 87 -3.26 -16.72 -21.34
CA GLN A 87 -2.45 -17.27 -22.43
C GLN A 87 -2.50 -16.42 -23.69
N LYS A 88 -3.53 -15.58 -23.83
CA LYS A 88 -3.73 -14.66 -24.95
C LYS A 88 -3.51 -13.20 -24.56
N PHE A 89 -3.07 -12.95 -23.33
CA PHE A 89 -2.85 -11.60 -22.86
C PHE A 89 -1.56 -11.04 -23.45
N ASP A 90 -1.72 -10.15 -24.41
CA ASP A 90 -0.60 -9.37 -24.93
C ASP A 90 -0.34 -8.16 -24.03
N VAL A 91 0.87 -8.11 -23.48
CA VAL A 91 1.34 -6.97 -22.67
C VAL A 91 1.28 -5.71 -23.54
N PRO A 92 0.54 -4.66 -23.11
CA PRO A 92 0.41 -3.42 -23.87
C PRO A 92 1.76 -2.84 -24.28
N VAL A 93 1.82 -2.29 -25.50
CA VAL A 93 3.03 -1.68 -26.04
C VAL A 93 3.34 -0.35 -25.37
N ASN A 94 2.29 0.41 -25.05
CA ASN A 94 2.33 1.74 -24.45
C ASN A 94 1.45 1.76 -23.20
N GLY A 95 1.71 2.69 -22.29
CA GLY A 95 0.94 2.90 -21.06
C GLY A 95 1.59 2.33 -19.79
N PHE A 96 0.89 2.46 -18.68
CA PHE A 96 1.32 2.07 -17.35
C PHE A 96 0.59 0.82 -16.90
N LEU A 97 1.30 -0.31 -16.80
CA LEU A 97 0.72 -1.54 -16.25
C LEU A 97 1.24 -1.76 -14.84
N GLU A 98 0.38 -1.55 -13.84
CA GLU A 98 0.70 -1.79 -12.43
C GLU A 98 -0.01 -3.05 -11.96
N PHE A 99 0.68 -3.87 -11.18
CA PHE A 99 0.10 -5.08 -10.58
C PHE A 99 0.96 -5.56 -9.41
N ASP A 100 0.34 -6.25 -8.48
CA ASP A 100 1.01 -6.96 -7.40
C ASP A 100 1.24 -8.42 -7.79
N TYR A 101 2.51 -8.82 -7.91
CA TYR A 101 2.86 -10.23 -8.08
C TYR A 101 3.10 -10.93 -6.74
N VAL A 102 2.27 -11.94 -6.47
CA VAL A 102 2.33 -12.82 -5.30
C VAL A 102 2.63 -14.24 -5.76
N SER A 103 3.86 -14.72 -5.51
CA SER A 103 4.18 -16.12 -5.80
C SER A 103 3.47 -17.05 -4.82
N GLN A 104 2.82 -18.08 -5.37
CA GLN A 104 2.25 -19.17 -4.58
C GLN A 104 3.32 -20.20 -4.18
N LYS A 105 4.52 -20.12 -4.77
CA LYS A 105 5.62 -21.01 -4.42
C LYS A 105 6.07 -20.72 -3.00
N ARG A 106 5.91 -21.72 -2.12
CA ARG A 106 6.41 -21.67 -0.75
C ARG A 106 7.86 -22.11 -0.68
N ALA A 107 8.51 -21.80 0.43
CA ALA A 107 9.82 -22.33 0.75
C ALA A 107 9.80 -23.88 0.61
N PRO A 108 10.78 -24.49 -0.06
CA PRO A 108 10.89 -25.94 -0.09
C PRO A 108 10.92 -26.52 1.31
N SER A 109 10.37 -27.72 1.52
CA SER A 109 10.38 -28.39 2.84
C SER A 109 11.78 -28.61 3.42
N VAL A 110 12.79 -28.69 2.54
CA VAL A 110 14.21 -28.83 2.90
C VAL A 110 14.91 -27.49 3.17
N ALA A 111 14.23 -26.36 2.96
CA ALA A 111 14.81 -25.03 3.15
C ALA A 111 15.17 -24.80 4.62
N LYS A 112 16.40 -24.35 4.85
CA LYS A 112 16.87 -23.99 6.19
C LYS A 112 16.68 -22.49 6.42
N PRO A 113 16.21 -22.08 7.60
CA PRO A 113 16.12 -20.66 7.93
C PRO A 113 17.51 -20.03 8.02
N ILE A 114 17.56 -18.71 7.87
CA ILE A 114 18.75 -17.88 8.02
C ILE A 114 19.43 -18.18 9.35
N ARG A 115 20.77 -18.26 9.33
CA ARG A 115 21.56 -18.54 10.52
C ARG A 115 21.46 -17.37 11.50
N PRO A 116 21.52 -17.61 12.82
CA PRO A 116 21.48 -16.54 13.81
C PRO A 116 22.53 -15.44 13.59
N THR A 117 23.73 -15.79 13.14
CA THR A 117 24.80 -14.82 12.84
C THR A 117 24.44 -13.90 11.69
N ASP A 118 23.88 -14.44 10.61
CA ASP A 118 23.48 -13.65 9.43
C ASP A 118 22.22 -12.84 9.73
N MET A 119 21.35 -13.37 10.60
CA MET A 119 20.20 -12.66 11.14
C MET A 119 20.62 -11.42 11.94
N LEU A 120 21.62 -11.54 12.81
CA LEU A 120 22.11 -10.39 13.59
C LEU A 120 22.68 -9.29 12.69
N LYS A 121 23.42 -9.67 11.63
CA LYS A 121 23.90 -8.71 10.63
C LYS A 121 22.75 -8.00 9.93
N LEU A 122 21.75 -8.75 9.48
CA LEU A 122 20.54 -8.20 8.87
C LEU A 122 19.84 -7.20 9.80
N LEU A 123 19.63 -7.57 11.06
CA LEU A 123 18.94 -6.71 12.02
C LEU A 123 19.72 -5.41 12.27
N PHE A 124 21.05 -5.49 12.41
CA PHE A 124 21.92 -4.33 12.56
C PHE A 124 21.87 -3.41 11.33
N GLU A 125 21.82 -3.98 10.13
CA GLU A 125 21.73 -3.20 8.88
C GLU A 125 20.36 -2.53 8.72
N VAL A 126 19.27 -3.21 9.06
CA VAL A 126 17.92 -2.62 9.08
C VAL A 126 17.87 -1.43 10.02
N GLU A 127 18.33 -1.61 11.25
CA GLU A 127 18.33 -0.57 12.29
C GLU A 127 19.21 0.63 11.87
N THR A 128 20.41 0.36 11.37
CA THR A 128 21.33 1.40 10.88
C THR A 128 20.70 2.24 9.77
N ARG A 129 20.05 1.58 8.80
CA ARG A 129 19.37 2.27 7.69
C ARG A 129 18.16 3.08 8.15
N GLN A 130 17.42 2.57 9.14
CA GLN A 130 16.27 3.28 9.68
C GLN A 130 16.65 4.50 10.51
N VAL A 131 17.74 4.43 11.28
CA VAL A 131 18.30 5.59 11.97
C VAL A 131 18.78 6.63 10.95
N ALA A 132 19.46 6.20 9.87
CA ALA A 132 19.89 7.09 8.81
C ALA A 132 18.70 7.79 8.11
N TYR A 133 17.63 7.04 7.86
CA TYR A 133 16.39 7.56 7.30
C TYR A 133 15.73 8.58 8.23
N SER A 134 15.56 8.25 9.52
CA SER A 134 14.93 9.13 10.51
C SER A 134 15.65 10.48 10.59
N ARG A 135 16.99 10.46 10.66
CA ARG A 135 17.82 11.68 10.64
C ARG A 135 17.63 12.50 9.37
N LYS A 136 17.46 11.83 8.22
CA LYS A 136 17.24 12.50 6.94
C LYS A 136 15.86 13.17 6.91
N VAL A 137 14.81 12.47 7.32
CA VAL A 137 13.45 13.02 7.42
C VAL A 137 13.42 14.23 8.35
N GLU A 138 14.03 14.13 9.53
CA GLU A 138 14.18 15.25 10.46
C GLU A 138 14.90 16.44 9.82
N SER A 139 15.98 16.20 9.07
CA SER A 139 16.70 17.27 8.38
C SER A 139 15.86 17.97 7.30
N VAL A 140 15.01 17.21 6.58
CA VAL A 140 14.11 17.75 5.56
C VAL A 140 12.99 18.55 6.21
N GLN A 141 12.37 18.02 7.26
CA GLN A 141 11.34 18.73 8.03
C GLN A 141 11.90 20.00 8.67
N GLN A 142 13.13 19.97 9.19
CA GLN A 142 13.78 21.16 9.74
C GLN A 142 14.00 22.22 8.66
N LYS A 143 14.46 21.84 7.47
CA LYS A 143 14.59 22.75 6.32
C LYS A 143 13.25 23.36 5.92
N GLN A 144 12.19 22.54 5.81
CA GLN A 144 10.84 23.01 5.51
C GLN A 144 10.33 24.00 6.58
N ARG A 145 10.50 23.68 7.87
CA ARG A 145 10.14 24.59 8.97
C ARG A 145 10.90 25.91 8.90
N SER A 146 12.21 25.87 8.63
CA SER A 146 13.01 27.09 8.46
C SER A 146 12.58 27.92 7.25
N ALA A 147 12.20 27.28 6.14
CA ALA A 147 11.72 27.97 4.94
C ALA A 147 10.36 28.65 5.19
N ILE A 148 9.44 27.97 5.89
CA ILE A 148 8.13 28.54 6.27
C ILE A 148 8.32 29.74 7.20
N LEU A 149 9.17 29.62 8.24
CA LEU A 149 9.46 30.72 9.16
C LEU A 149 10.10 31.92 8.43
N PHE A 150 11.01 31.66 7.50
CA PHE A 150 11.62 32.70 6.69
C PHE A 150 10.60 33.42 5.80
N GLN A 151 9.69 32.69 5.15
CA GLN A 151 8.60 33.27 4.36
C GLN A 151 7.64 34.12 5.23
N GLN A 152 7.31 33.65 6.44
CA GLN A 152 6.49 34.40 7.39
C GLN A 152 7.17 35.71 7.81
N GLU A 153 8.47 35.68 8.08
CA GLU A 153 9.24 36.87 8.45
C GLU A 153 9.33 37.86 7.27
N GLN A 154 9.56 37.39 6.04
CA GLN A 154 9.51 38.24 4.85
C GLN A 154 8.14 38.89 4.64
N ALA A 155 7.06 38.12 4.82
CA ALA A 155 5.69 38.63 4.72
C ALA A 155 5.41 39.70 5.79
N LYS A 156 5.88 39.48 7.02
CA LYS A 156 5.77 40.44 8.12
C LYS A 156 6.54 41.73 7.82
N GLN A 157 7.76 41.63 7.31
CA GLN A 157 8.56 42.80 6.92
C GLN A 157 7.92 43.59 5.77
N ALA A 158 7.35 42.89 4.77
CA ALA A 158 6.61 43.54 3.68
C ALA A 158 5.35 44.27 4.18
N ALA A 159 4.63 43.68 5.14
CA ALA A 159 3.48 44.31 5.77
C ALA A 159 3.87 45.57 6.57
N LEU A 160 4.96 45.53 7.32
CA LEU A 160 5.48 46.69 8.06
C LEU A 160 5.87 47.84 7.11
N ARG A 161 6.60 47.55 6.02
CA ARG A 161 6.95 48.55 4.99
C ARG A 161 5.71 49.17 4.35
N SER A 162 4.67 48.36 4.12
CA SER A 162 3.40 48.86 3.58
C SER A 162 2.71 49.82 4.55
N LEU A 163 2.74 49.53 5.86
CA LEU A 163 2.20 50.40 6.89
C LEU A 163 2.97 51.73 6.98
N GLU A 164 4.30 51.69 6.95
CA GLU A 164 5.16 52.88 6.92
C GLU A 164 4.84 53.78 5.73
N ASN A 165 4.64 53.20 4.53
CA ASN A 165 4.26 53.95 3.33
C ASN A 165 2.86 54.59 3.42
N THR A 166 1.91 53.94 4.10
CA THR A 166 0.57 54.54 4.30
C THR A 166 0.57 55.67 5.32
N THR A 167 1.39 55.57 6.36
CA THR A 167 1.48 56.61 7.40
C THR A 167 2.22 57.86 6.91
N SER A 168 3.24 57.71 6.07
CA SER A 168 3.91 58.84 5.42
C SER A 168 2.99 59.56 4.42
N ALA A 169 2.26 58.82 3.59
CA ALA A 169 1.29 59.40 2.65
C ALA A 169 0.17 60.19 3.35
N SER A 170 -0.30 59.72 4.51
CA SER A 170 -1.30 60.43 5.33
C SER A 170 -0.77 61.75 5.91
N ARG A 171 0.50 61.79 6.35
CA ARG A 171 1.14 63.01 6.85
C ARG A 171 1.29 64.07 5.75
N ASP A 172 1.67 63.67 4.55
CA ASP A 172 1.82 64.61 3.43
C ASP A 172 0.47 65.16 2.95
N ALA A 173 -0.59 64.33 2.97
CA ALA A 173 -1.94 64.74 2.62
C ALA A 173 -2.53 65.78 3.59
N ALA A 174 -2.16 65.74 4.87
CA ALA A 174 -2.62 66.71 5.86
C ALA A 174 -2.01 68.13 5.68
N SER A 175 -0.92 68.26 4.90
CA SER A 175 -0.25 69.56 4.67
C SER A 175 -0.75 70.31 3.42
N LYS A 176 -1.54 69.66 2.55
CA LYS A 176 -2.05 70.29 1.32
C LYS A 176 -3.52 70.67 1.49
N SER A 177 -3.77 71.95 1.73
CA SER A 177 -5.11 72.54 1.68
C SER A 177 -5.78 72.29 0.31
N PRO A 178 -7.11 72.06 0.29
CA PRO A 178 -7.80 71.58 -0.90
C PRO A 178 -7.76 72.61 -2.03
N PRO A 179 -7.25 72.27 -3.23
CA PRO A 179 -7.33 73.15 -4.37
C PRO A 179 -8.78 73.23 -4.86
N ARG A 180 -9.33 74.44 -4.79
CA ARG A 180 -10.68 74.78 -5.24
C ARG A 180 -10.75 74.72 -6.76
N GLY A 181 -11.35 73.64 -7.27
CA GLY A 181 -12.04 73.57 -8.57
C GLY A 181 -11.16 73.54 -9.83
N LYS A 182 -11.33 72.47 -10.62
CA LYS A 182 -11.62 72.55 -12.07
C LYS A 182 -12.02 71.18 -12.62
N LYS A 183 -13.21 71.12 -13.21
CA LYS A 183 -13.69 70.00 -14.04
C LYS A 183 -12.81 69.89 -15.28
N GLY A 184 -12.33 68.70 -15.62
CA GLY A 184 -11.78 68.47 -16.95
C GLY A 184 -10.92 67.22 -17.13
N LYS A 185 -11.46 66.34 -17.97
CA LYS A 185 -10.79 65.42 -18.93
C LYS A 185 -10.23 64.08 -18.42
N LYS A 186 -10.85 63.04 -19.01
CA LYS A 186 -10.43 61.64 -19.12
C LYS A 186 -8.98 61.55 -19.60
N ALA A 187 -8.16 60.75 -18.90
CA ALA A 187 -6.84 60.33 -19.36
C ALA A 187 -6.69 58.81 -19.29
N LYS A 188 -5.85 58.34 -20.21
CA LYS A 188 -5.73 57.00 -20.80
C LYS A 188 -4.98 56.04 -19.87
N LYS A 189 -5.45 54.79 -19.79
CA LYS A 189 -4.89 53.66 -19.04
C LYS A 189 -3.55 53.23 -19.67
N LYS A 190 -2.45 53.25 -18.91
CA LYS A 190 -1.16 52.61 -19.25
C LYS A 190 -0.92 51.50 -18.23
N GLY A 191 -0.63 50.28 -18.70
CA GLY A 191 -0.34 49.10 -17.89
C GLY A 191 1.10 49.08 -17.36
N PRO A 192 1.41 48.25 -16.34
CA PRO A 192 2.77 48.10 -15.85
C PRO A 192 3.50 46.93 -16.52
N GLU A 193 4.82 47.13 -16.63
CA GLU A 193 5.83 46.28 -17.25
C GLU A 193 6.85 45.82 -16.17
N VAL A 194 7.54 44.72 -16.47
CA VAL A 194 8.79 44.20 -15.91
C VAL A 194 8.71 43.17 -14.76
N ILE A 195 9.16 41.95 -15.09
CA ILE A 195 9.52 40.81 -14.23
C ILE A 195 11.06 40.65 -14.36
N PRO A 196 11.83 40.29 -13.29
CA PRO A 196 13.27 40.10 -13.41
C PRO A 196 13.67 38.67 -13.83
N GLU A 197 14.75 38.61 -14.61
CA GLU A 197 15.43 37.41 -15.15
C GLU A 197 16.04 36.50 -14.07
N THR A 198 16.03 35.19 -14.33
CA THR A 198 16.76 34.15 -13.59
C THR A 198 17.91 33.60 -14.43
N HIS A 199 19.07 33.44 -13.79
CA HIS A 199 20.31 32.87 -14.34
C HIS A 199 20.20 31.35 -14.61
N GLU A 200 20.63 30.92 -15.79
CA GLU A 200 20.88 29.52 -16.15
C GLU A 200 22.33 29.12 -15.85
N VAL A 201 22.53 27.88 -15.41
CA VAL A 201 23.83 27.22 -15.19
C VAL A 201 23.90 26.02 -16.12
N GLU A 202 24.86 26.01 -17.05
CA GLU A 202 25.14 24.90 -17.95
C GLU A 202 25.84 23.73 -17.22
N GLN A 203 25.44 22.49 -17.53
CA GLN A 203 26.24 21.28 -17.26
C GLN A 203 26.18 20.31 -18.45
N ASP A 204 27.37 19.89 -18.88
CA ASP A 204 27.63 18.93 -19.96
C ASP A 204 27.19 17.50 -19.64
N GLU A 205 26.58 16.83 -20.63
CA GLU A 205 26.31 15.38 -20.61
C GLU A 205 27.38 14.62 -21.44
N GLN A 206 27.94 13.56 -20.84
CA GLN A 206 28.70 12.52 -21.56
C GLN A 206 28.05 11.16 -21.31
N ASP A 207 27.76 10.45 -22.41
CA ASP A 207 27.17 9.13 -22.46
C ASP A 207 28.07 8.04 -21.85
N PHE A 208 27.49 7.17 -21.02
CA PHE A 208 28.17 6.01 -20.44
C PHE A 208 27.30 4.75 -20.56
N ILE A 209 27.73 3.82 -21.41
CA ILE A 209 27.23 2.44 -21.49
C ILE A 209 28.11 1.58 -20.56
N MET A 210 27.52 0.75 -19.69
CA MET A 210 28.30 -0.21 -18.89
C MET A 210 27.71 -1.64 -18.90
N PRO A 211 28.56 -2.68 -19.07
CA PRO A 211 28.20 -4.08 -18.86
C PRO A 211 28.37 -4.53 -17.39
N LEU A 212 27.64 -5.60 -17.04
CA LEU A 212 27.53 -6.20 -15.70
C LEU A 212 28.84 -6.83 -15.18
N VAL A 213 29.35 -6.33 -14.05
CA VAL A 213 30.28 -7.03 -13.14
C VAL A 213 29.76 -6.91 -11.69
N ILE A 214 29.74 -8.01 -10.95
CA ILE A 214 28.77 -8.26 -9.87
C ILE A 214 29.48 -8.26 -8.51
N GLN A 215 29.52 -7.11 -7.81
CA GLN A 215 29.39 -7.00 -6.33
C GLN A 215 29.60 -5.55 -5.87
N LYS A 216 30.73 -4.90 -6.19
CA LYS A 216 30.95 -3.47 -5.91
C LYS A 216 29.99 -2.57 -6.69
N ASP A 217 29.59 -3.00 -7.88
CA ASP A 217 28.63 -2.25 -8.69
C ASP A 217 27.21 -2.32 -8.15
N LYS A 218 26.85 -3.25 -7.26
CA LYS A 218 25.50 -3.31 -6.69
C LYS A 218 25.25 -2.14 -5.74
N GLU A 219 26.21 -1.83 -4.88
CA GLU A 219 26.11 -0.69 -3.96
C GLU A 219 26.09 0.63 -4.72
N LYS A 220 27.00 0.77 -5.70
CA LYS A 220 27.05 1.93 -6.60
C LYS A 220 25.78 2.07 -7.44
N PHE A 221 25.20 0.96 -7.90
CA PHE A 221 23.93 0.94 -8.64
C PHE A 221 22.77 1.39 -7.76
N ILE A 222 22.66 0.86 -6.53
CA ILE A 222 21.62 1.29 -5.57
C ILE A 222 21.78 2.78 -5.25
N GLU A 223 23.02 3.24 -5.05
CA GLU A 223 23.32 4.66 -4.78
C GLU A 223 22.98 5.56 -5.99
N ASN A 224 23.33 5.13 -7.21
CA ASN A 224 23.02 5.86 -8.44
C ASN A 224 21.53 5.85 -8.77
N MET A 225 20.83 4.74 -8.50
CA MET A 225 19.39 4.64 -8.64
C MET A 225 18.69 5.56 -7.63
N ALA A 226 19.18 5.60 -6.38
CA ALA A 226 18.72 6.56 -5.39
C ALA A 226 18.96 8.01 -5.86
N LYS A 227 20.16 8.35 -6.30
CA LYS A 227 20.47 9.70 -6.82
C LYS A 227 19.58 10.11 -8.00
N LYS A 228 19.35 9.22 -8.97
CA LYS A 228 18.45 9.51 -10.11
C LYS A 228 17.01 9.74 -9.68
N MET A 229 16.53 8.99 -8.69
CA MET A 229 15.18 9.17 -8.17
C MET A 229 15.02 10.39 -7.24
N THR A 230 16.10 10.94 -6.65
CA THR A 230 16.01 12.15 -5.80
C THR A 230 15.56 13.42 -6.55
N GLY A 231 15.62 13.43 -7.89
CA GLY A 231 15.14 14.56 -8.70
C GLY A 231 13.62 14.64 -8.84
N LEU A 232 12.87 13.59 -8.47
CA LEU A 232 11.46 13.39 -8.88
C LEU A 232 10.41 13.63 -7.77
N GLY A 233 10.81 14.14 -6.62
CA GLY A 233 9.86 14.48 -5.56
C GLY A 233 9.68 13.39 -4.50
N ASP A 234 9.43 13.88 -3.29
CA ASP A 234 9.35 13.18 -2.01
C ASP A 234 10.53 12.26 -1.64
N SER A 235 11.63 12.89 -1.19
CA SER A 235 12.85 12.20 -0.73
C SER A 235 12.58 11.06 0.25
N THR A 236 11.47 11.10 0.98
CA THR A 236 11.01 10.12 1.96
C THR A 236 10.69 8.76 1.31
N GLN A 237 9.87 8.73 0.25
CA GLN A 237 9.46 7.49 -0.43
C GLN A 237 10.66 6.76 -1.02
N LEU A 238 11.61 7.53 -1.57
CA LEU A 238 12.81 6.99 -2.16
C LEU A 238 13.68 6.20 -1.16
N TRP A 239 13.80 6.68 0.08
CA TRP A 239 14.59 5.97 1.09
C TRP A 239 13.91 4.68 1.54
N ILE A 240 12.58 4.70 1.69
CA ILE A 240 11.78 3.50 1.95
C ILE A 240 12.07 2.47 0.84
N HIS A 241 11.98 2.89 -0.41
CA HIS A 241 12.25 2.04 -1.57
C HIS A 241 13.69 1.52 -1.56
N SER A 242 14.68 2.35 -1.21
CA SER A 242 16.10 1.93 -1.13
C SER A 242 16.33 0.86 -0.05
N ALA A 243 15.76 1.04 1.14
CA ALA A 243 15.90 0.07 2.23
C ALA A 243 15.22 -1.27 1.89
N VAL A 244 14.00 -1.23 1.36
CA VAL A 244 13.29 -2.46 0.97
C VAL A 244 13.96 -3.12 -0.23
N THR A 245 14.44 -2.35 -1.20
CA THR A 245 15.21 -2.85 -2.36
C THR A 245 16.48 -3.55 -1.91
N TYR A 246 17.20 -2.98 -0.94
CA TYR A 246 18.38 -3.60 -0.36
C TYR A 246 18.03 -4.95 0.28
N LEU A 247 16.99 -4.99 1.12
CA LEU A 247 16.51 -6.24 1.73
C LEU A 247 16.11 -7.28 0.68
N ARG A 248 15.45 -6.84 -0.40
CA ARG A 248 15.03 -7.69 -1.51
C ARG A 248 16.21 -8.34 -2.20
N ILE A 249 17.20 -7.53 -2.57
CA ILE A 249 18.36 -7.98 -3.34
C ILE A 249 19.27 -8.86 -2.49
N HIS A 250 19.55 -8.47 -1.25
CA HIS A 250 20.58 -9.11 -0.43
C HIS A 250 20.07 -10.28 0.40
N TYR A 251 18.82 -10.20 0.89
CA TYR A 251 18.31 -11.15 1.89
C TYR A 251 17.12 -11.97 1.41
N ALA A 252 16.08 -11.33 0.87
CA ALA A 252 14.89 -12.05 0.43
C ALA A 252 15.18 -12.96 -0.79
N SER A 253 16.22 -12.67 -1.58
CA SER A 253 16.61 -13.50 -2.72
C SER A 253 17.37 -14.77 -2.31
N THR A 254 18.13 -14.70 -1.21
CA THR A 254 19.15 -15.67 -0.80
C THR A 254 18.73 -16.54 0.38
N PHE A 255 17.99 -15.98 1.34
CA PHE A 255 17.67 -16.64 2.59
C PHE A 255 16.18 -16.98 2.72
N PHE A 256 15.92 -17.94 3.61
CA PHE A 256 14.59 -18.26 4.11
C PHE A 256 14.52 -17.90 5.60
N PHE A 257 13.32 -17.71 6.14
CA PHE A 257 13.12 -17.16 7.47
C PHE A 257 12.10 -17.98 8.25
N ARG A 258 12.26 -18.03 9.56
CA ARG A 258 11.17 -18.41 10.47
C ARG A 258 10.24 -17.22 10.72
N CYS A 259 8.99 -17.48 11.07
CA CYS A 259 8.01 -16.46 11.47
C CYS A 259 8.58 -15.59 12.60
N ARG A 260 9.20 -16.22 13.61
CA ARG A 260 9.87 -15.51 14.70
C ARG A 260 10.99 -14.58 14.23
N GLN A 261 11.76 -14.98 13.23
CA GLN A 261 12.82 -14.13 12.66
C GLN A 261 12.21 -12.95 11.89
N LEU A 262 11.16 -13.20 11.11
CA LEU A 262 10.45 -12.14 10.39
C LEU A 262 9.84 -11.12 11.36
N ILE A 263 9.26 -11.58 12.47
CA ILE A 263 8.76 -10.70 13.55
C ILE A 263 9.86 -9.76 14.06
N GLU A 264 11.08 -10.25 14.28
CA GLU A 264 12.20 -9.42 14.73
C GLU A 264 12.62 -8.36 13.71
N ILE A 265 12.49 -8.64 12.42
CA ILE A 265 12.74 -7.65 11.35
C ILE A 265 11.65 -6.58 11.38
N LEU A 266 10.38 -7.00 11.38
CA LEU A 266 9.23 -6.10 11.30
C LEU A 266 9.09 -5.21 12.54
N LYS A 267 9.49 -5.69 13.72
CA LYS A 267 9.50 -4.88 14.96
C LYS A 267 10.48 -3.72 14.93
N ARG A 268 11.51 -3.79 14.09
CA ARG A 268 12.49 -2.71 13.98
C ARG A 268 11.98 -1.60 13.08
N MET A 269 11.24 -1.95 12.02
CA MET A 269 10.69 -1.01 11.04
C MET A 269 9.59 -0.14 11.62
N ASP A 270 9.42 1.07 11.08
CA ASP A 270 8.26 1.91 11.39
C ASP A 270 6.97 1.33 10.77
N HIS A 271 5.81 1.80 11.20
CA HIS A 271 4.52 1.41 10.61
C HIS A 271 4.35 2.00 9.21
N GLY A 272 3.50 1.38 8.39
CA GLY A 272 3.19 1.83 7.03
C GLY A 272 3.91 1.05 5.94
N GLU A 273 4.09 1.70 4.79
CA GLU A 273 4.45 1.05 3.52
C GLU A 273 5.72 0.21 3.59
N GLN A 274 6.77 0.69 4.26
CA GLN A 274 8.03 -0.07 4.38
C GLN A 274 7.83 -1.44 5.03
N ARG A 275 7.03 -1.48 6.09
CA ARG A 275 6.76 -2.70 6.85
C ARG A 275 5.84 -3.64 6.07
N VAL A 276 4.83 -3.09 5.41
CA VAL A 276 3.92 -3.82 4.51
C VAL A 276 4.71 -4.46 3.36
N GLU A 277 5.56 -3.70 2.68
CA GLU A 277 6.35 -4.18 1.55
C GLU A 277 7.36 -5.26 1.99
N THR A 278 8.00 -5.04 3.15
CA THR A 278 8.91 -6.02 3.75
C THR A 278 8.19 -7.32 4.08
N MET A 279 7.02 -7.25 4.73
CA MET A 279 6.20 -8.41 5.04
C MET A 279 5.85 -9.17 3.75
N CYS A 280 5.33 -8.46 2.74
CA CYS A 280 4.91 -9.08 1.48
C CYS A 280 6.07 -9.72 0.72
N MET A 281 7.25 -9.12 0.80
CA MET A 281 8.48 -9.64 0.23
C MET A 281 8.94 -10.93 0.91
N PHE A 282 8.90 -11.00 2.24
CA PHE A 282 9.33 -12.17 2.99
C PHE A 282 8.28 -13.27 3.09
N TYR A 283 7.02 -12.99 2.77
CA TYR A 283 5.91 -13.96 2.77
C TYR A 283 6.27 -15.31 2.12
N ALA A 284 6.78 -15.28 0.89
CA ALA A 284 7.17 -16.50 0.15
C ALA A 284 8.47 -17.16 0.67
N ARG A 285 9.16 -16.51 1.61
CA ARG A 285 10.44 -16.94 2.17
C ARG A 285 10.32 -17.52 3.58
N VAL A 286 9.11 -17.65 4.10
CA VAL A 286 8.86 -18.27 5.41
C VAL A 286 8.86 -19.80 5.33
N VAL A 287 9.57 -20.47 6.25
CA VAL A 287 9.66 -21.93 6.31
C VAL A 287 8.59 -22.58 7.20
N ASP A 288 8.15 -21.89 8.26
CA ASP A 288 7.22 -22.35 9.30
C ASP A 288 5.87 -21.64 9.18
N PHE A 289 5.29 -21.71 7.98
CA PHE A 289 4.08 -20.96 7.61
C PHE A 289 2.87 -21.22 8.52
N SER A 290 2.83 -22.36 9.23
CA SER A 290 1.78 -22.64 10.22
C SER A 290 1.72 -21.62 11.37
N GLU A 291 2.80 -20.89 11.64
CA GLU A 291 2.90 -19.85 12.67
C GLU A 291 2.72 -18.44 12.10
N PHE A 292 2.40 -18.31 10.81
CA PHE A 292 2.40 -17.02 10.13
C PHE A 292 1.35 -16.03 10.68
N GLY A 293 0.29 -16.54 11.34
CA GLY A 293 -0.67 -15.70 12.06
C GLY A 293 -0.02 -14.79 13.11
N GLU A 294 1.05 -15.25 13.77
CA GLU A 294 1.80 -14.45 14.74
C GLU A 294 2.54 -13.28 14.09
N VAL A 295 2.94 -13.43 12.83
CA VAL A 295 3.56 -12.34 12.05
C VAL A 295 2.53 -11.26 11.72
N ILE A 296 1.28 -11.63 11.43
CA ILE A 296 0.23 -10.65 11.14
C ILE A 296 -0.21 -9.91 12.41
N LYS A 297 -0.27 -10.61 13.55
CA LYS A 297 -0.68 -10.01 14.85
C LYS A 297 0.21 -8.86 15.32
N ILE A 298 1.46 -8.77 14.87
CA ILE A 298 2.36 -7.65 15.21
C ILE A 298 2.14 -6.41 14.34
N LEU A 299 1.38 -6.54 13.25
CA LEU A 299 1.03 -5.43 12.37
C LEU A 299 -0.15 -4.66 12.96
N ASN A 300 -0.17 -3.34 12.77
CA ASN A 300 -1.34 -2.55 13.15
C ASN A 300 -2.51 -2.80 12.17
N LYS A 301 -3.68 -2.25 12.46
CA LYS A 301 -4.88 -2.47 11.63
C LYS A 301 -4.68 -2.04 10.17
N ASP A 302 -4.05 -0.90 9.94
CA ASP A 302 -3.87 -0.33 8.59
C ASP A 302 -2.86 -1.18 7.78
N ASP A 303 -1.74 -1.55 8.41
CA ASP A 303 -0.72 -2.46 7.86
C ASP A 303 -1.34 -3.81 7.49
N GLN A 304 -2.24 -4.36 8.34
CA GLN A 304 -2.93 -5.63 8.07
C GLN A 304 -3.83 -5.52 6.84
N ILE A 305 -4.61 -4.45 6.73
CA ILE A 305 -5.51 -4.21 5.59
C ILE A 305 -4.68 -4.10 4.30
N GLU A 306 -3.56 -3.38 4.33
CA GLU A 306 -2.73 -3.20 3.14
C GLU A 306 -2.03 -4.50 2.73
N VAL A 307 -1.44 -5.22 3.68
CA VAL A 307 -0.87 -6.56 3.47
C VAL A 307 -1.91 -7.51 2.88
N GLN A 308 -3.14 -7.46 3.37
CA GLN A 308 -4.25 -8.25 2.89
C GLN A 308 -4.64 -7.88 1.46
N GLN A 309 -4.73 -6.60 1.13
CA GLN A 309 -5.02 -6.16 -0.24
C GLN A 309 -3.96 -6.63 -1.22
N ARG A 310 -2.69 -6.63 -0.78
CA ARG A 310 -1.55 -7.02 -1.61
C ARG A 310 -1.37 -8.53 -1.75
N LEU A 311 -1.56 -9.30 -0.67
CA LEU A 311 -1.34 -10.76 -0.68
C LEU A 311 -2.61 -11.58 -0.92
N GLY A 312 -3.77 -11.07 -0.54
CA GLY A 312 -5.05 -11.78 -0.53
C GLY A 312 -5.32 -12.59 0.72
N TRP A 313 -6.60 -12.70 1.06
CA TRP A 313 -7.03 -13.47 2.23
C TRP A 313 -6.74 -14.96 2.12
N TRP A 314 -6.81 -15.55 0.93
CA TRP A 314 -6.55 -16.98 0.79
C TRP A 314 -5.10 -17.34 1.14
N ASN A 315 -4.19 -16.43 0.83
CA ASN A 315 -2.78 -16.58 1.15
C ASN A 315 -2.52 -16.38 2.66
N LEU A 316 -3.28 -15.51 3.33
CA LEU A 316 -3.10 -15.21 4.74
C LEU A 316 -3.90 -16.11 5.68
N TYR A 317 -4.95 -16.76 5.17
CA TYR A 317 -5.85 -17.59 5.95
C TYR A 317 -5.14 -18.83 6.51
N ASN A 318 -5.26 -19.00 7.83
CA ASN A 318 -4.76 -20.16 8.54
C ASN A 318 -5.84 -20.69 9.48
N GLU A 319 -6.40 -21.86 9.15
CA GLU A 319 -7.44 -22.52 9.94
C GLU A 319 -7.04 -22.79 11.39
N LYS A 320 -5.74 -22.92 11.68
CA LYS A 320 -5.22 -23.15 13.04
C LYS A 320 -5.09 -21.88 13.87
N SER A 321 -5.07 -20.71 13.24
CA SER A 321 -4.91 -19.41 13.90
C SER A 321 -5.82 -18.40 13.23
N LEU A 322 -7.11 -18.52 13.53
CA LEU A 322 -8.13 -17.56 13.09
C LEU A 322 -8.12 -16.26 13.91
N ASP A 323 -7.40 -16.25 15.02
CA ASP A 323 -7.45 -15.23 16.06
C ASP A 323 -6.53 -14.04 15.81
N GLY A 324 -6.90 -12.88 16.36
CA GLY A 324 -6.05 -11.69 16.34
C GLY A 324 -5.89 -11.05 14.96
N LEU A 325 -6.65 -11.49 13.97
CA LEU A 325 -6.70 -10.94 12.62
C LEU A 325 -7.92 -10.04 12.46
N TYR A 326 -7.75 -8.90 11.78
CA TYR A 326 -8.84 -8.05 11.34
C TYR A 326 -9.32 -8.48 9.95
N TYR A 327 -10.51 -9.08 9.84
CA TYR A 327 -11.03 -9.53 8.56
C TYR A 327 -11.85 -8.44 7.88
N LYS A 328 -11.41 -8.03 6.69
CA LYS A 328 -12.17 -7.16 5.77
C LYS A 328 -12.37 -7.90 4.45
N LEU A 329 -13.48 -8.62 4.35
CA LEU A 329 -13.82 -9.51 3.22
C LEU A 329 -14.75 -8.81 2.24
N SER A 330 -14.37 -8.73 0.98
CA SER A 330 -15.23 -8.20 -0.09
C SER A 330 -16.14 -9.31 -0.62
N VAL A 331 -17.47 -9.12 -0.57
CA VAL A 331 -18.40 -10.18 -0.99
C VAL A 331 -18.37 -10.47 -2.49
N HIS A 332 -17.88 -9.52 -3.29
CA HIS A 332 -17.72 -9.68 -4.75
C HIS A 332 -16.50 -10.50 -5.14
N LEU A 333 -15.53 -10.64 -4.24
CA LEU A 333 -14.33 -11.42 -4.50
C LEU A 333 -14.62 -12.87 -4.11
N GLN A 334 -14.60 -13.76 -5.09
CA GLN A 334 -14.83 -15.19 -4.87
C GLN A 334 -13.83 -15.77 -3.86
N GLU A 335 -12.60 -15.28 -3.85
CA GLU A 335 -11.56 -15.66 -2.89
C GLU A 335 -11.99 -15.35 -1.44
N ASP A 336 -12.40 -14.12 -1.18
CA ASP A 336 -12.85 -13.65 0.13
C ASP A 336 -14.08 -14.44 0.60
N MET A 337 -15.02 -14.73 -0.31
CA MET A 337 -16.18 -15.57 -0.01
C MET A 337 -15.81 -17.01 0.34
N ARG A 338 -14.78 -17.57 -0.28
CA ARG A 338 -14.25 -18.90 0.11
C ARG A 338 -13.66 -18.84 1.52
N VAL A 339 -12.90 -17.80 1.84
CA VAL A 339 -12.32 -17.59 3.18
C VAL A 339 -13.42 -17.42 4.23
N LEU A 340 -14.43 -16.58 3.95
CA LEU A 340 -15.59 -16.41 4.82
C LEU A 340 -16.30 -17.73 5.09
N SER A 341 -16.57 -18.51 4.04
CA SER A 341 -17.20 -19.82 4.16
C SER A 341 -16.38 -20.77 5.02
N ARG A 342 -15.05 -20.76 4.91
CA ARG A 342 -14.16 -21.57 5.74
C ARG A 342 -14.17 -21.12 7.20
N ILE A 343 -14.09 -19.82 7.47
CA ILE A 343 -14.20 -19.26 8.82
C ILE A 343 -15.51 -19.72 9.47
N CYS A 344 -16.64 -19.58 8.77
CA CYS A 344 -17.95 -19.98 9.31
C CYS A 344 -18.01 -21.47 9.62
N ARG A 345 -17.46 -22.33 8.75
CA ARG A 345 -17.42 -23.78 8.98
C ARG A 345 -16.58 -24.16 10.19
N VAL A 346 -15.42 -23.52 10.37
CA VAL A 346 -14.54 -23.78 11.52
C VAL A 346 -15.20 -23.31 12.81
N ALA A 347 -15.78 -22.11 12.81
CA ALA A 347 -16.52 -21.58 13.95
C ALA A 347 -17.68 -22.52 14.35
N HIS A 348 -18.49 -22.94 13.37
CA HIS A 348 -19.59 -23.87 13.59
C HIS A 348 -19.13 -25.25 14.09
N ALA A 349 -18.05 -25.81 13.52
CA ALA A 349 -17.48 -27.07 13.98
C ALA A 349 -16.99 -26.99 15.44
N HIS A 350 -16.36 -25.87 15.82
CA HIS A 350 -15.92 -25.64 17.20
C HIS A 350 -17.11 -25.50 18.16
N GLN A 351 -18.17 -24.80 17.74
CA GLN A 351 -19.40 -24.67 18.53
C GLN A 351 -20.12 -26.01 18.72
N GLN A 352 -20.24 -26.83 17.67
CA GLN A 352 -20.82 -28.17 17.77
C GLN A 352 -20.00 -29.08 18.68
N ALA A 353 -18.67 -29.05 18.55
CA ALA A 353 -17.77 -29.83 19.40
C ALA A 353 -17.90 -29.43 20.88
N MET A 354 -18.07 -28.13 21.15
CA MET A 354 -18.32 -27.61 22.50
C MET A 354 -19.68 -28.08 23.04
N SER A 355 -20.74 -27.93 22.25
CA SER A 355 -22.11 -28.31 22.64
C SER A 355 -22.19 -29.79 22.99
N LYS A 356 -21.63 -30.67 22.15
CA LYS A 356 -21.54 -32.12 22.42
C LYS A 356 -20.79 -32.45 23.70
N ARG A 357 -19.75 -31.68 24.05
CA ARG A 357 -19.00 -31.89 25.30
C ARG A 357 -19.80 -31.45 26.52
N LEU A 358 -20.53 -30.35 26.42
CA LEU A 358 -21.43 -29.89 27.48
C LEU A 358 -22.58 -30.89 27.70
N GLU A 359 -23.18 -31.41 26.63
CA GLU A 359 -24.22 -32.46 26.67
C GLU A 359 -23.70 -33.75 27.30
N ALA A 360 -22.45 -34.13 27.01
CA ALA A 360 -21.79 -35.27 27.64
C ALA A 360 -21.40 -35.03 29.12
N GLY A 361 -21.73 -33.87 29.71
CA GLY A 361 -21.36 -33.51 31.08
C GLY A 361 -19.86 -33.30 31.28
N LEU A 362 -19.08 -33.17 30.21
CA LEU A 362 -17.65 -32.96 30.29
C LEU A 362 -17.35 -31.51 30.64
N LYS A 363 -16.55 -31.30 31.70
CA LYS A 363 -16.05 -29.95 32.04
C LYS A 363 -15.21 -29.41 30.88
N LEU A 364 -15.48 -28.16 30.51
CA LEU A 364 -14.64 -27.42 29.57
C LEU A 364 -13.24 -27.25 30.17
N LYS A 365 -12.23 -27.63 29.40
CA LYS A 365 -10.82 -27.41 29.74
C LYS A 365 -10.47 -25.97 29.38
N LYS A 366 -9.48 -25.40 30.07
CA LYS A 366 -8.91 -24.08 29.73
C LYS A 366 -8.32 -24.04 28.30
N SER A 367 -8.00 -25.19 27.73
CA SER A 367 -7.56 -25.39 26.35
C SER A 367 -8.70 -25.42 25.34
N ASP A 368 -9.96 -25.52 25.78
CA ASP A 368 -11.11 -25.49 24.88
C ASP A 368 -11.31 -24.03 24.48
N VAL A 369 -10.97 -23.75 23.23
CA VAL A 369 -11.00 -22.42 22.64
C VAL A 369 -12.23 -22.33 21.74
N VAL A 370 -13.07 -21.35 22.01
CA VAL A 370 -14.21 -21.02 21.15
C VAL A 370 -13.82 -19.83 20.29
N HIS A 371 -13.96 -19.99 18.98
CA HIS A 371 -13.89 -18.85 18.06
C HIS A 371 -15.24 -18.16 18.08
N ILE A 372 -15.28 -16.94 18.60
CA ILE A 372 -16.47 -16.10 18.53
C ILE A 372 -16.17 -15.02 17.49
N ILE A 373 -17.06 -14.93 16.48
CA ILE A 373 -17.06 -13.80 15.55
C ILE A 373 -17.61 -12.60 16.31
N THR A 374 -16.79 -11.56 16.43
CA THR A 374 -17.11 -10.32 17.15
C THR A 374 -17.02 -9.13 16.21
N ASP A 375 -17.71 -8.04 16.58
CA ASP A 375 -17.61 -6.75 15.88
C ASP A 375 -17.95 -6.85 14.38
N MET A 376 -18.89 -7.73 14.01
CA MET A 376 -19.30 -7.86 12.61
C MET A 376 -20.04 -6.60 12.15
N SER A 377 -19.62 -6.08 11.01
CA SER A 377 -20.26 -4.98 10.31
C SER A 377 -20.31 -5.26 8.82
N ILE A 378 -21.37 -4.77 8.18
CA ILE A 378 -21.57 -4.88 6.73
C ILE A 378 -21.69 -3.48 6.19
N ASN A 379 -20.77 -3.09 5.31
CA ASN A 379 -20.64 -1.72 4.80
C ASN A 379 -20.62 -0.67 5.93
N GLY A 380 -19.92 -0.97 7.03
CA GLY A 380 -19.81 -0.09 8.20
C GLY A 380 -21.00 -0.11 9.17
N HIS A 381 -22.09 -0.82 8.84
CA HIS A 381 -23.22 -0.98 9.76
C HIS A 381 -22.99 -2.21 10.64
N SER A 382 -23.02 -2.04 11.96
CA SER A 382 -22.91 -3.16 12.89
C SER A 382 -24.09 -4.12 12.70
N VAL A 383 -23.78 -5.41 12.58
CA VAL A 383 -24.77 -6.48 12.43
C VAL A 383 -24.64 -7.41 13.63
N HIS A 384 -25.76 -7.63 14.32
CA HIS A 384 -25.83 -8.66 15.33
C HIS A 384 -25.75 -10.03 14.66
N VAL A 385 -24.69 -10.77 14.90
CA VAL A 385 -24.53 -12.13 14.38
C VAL A 385 -25.34 -13.07 15.29
N PRO A 386 -26.35 -13.78 14.77
CA PRO A 386 -27.01 -14.81 15.57
C PRO A 386 -25.98 -15.87 15.98
N GLU A 387 -26.04 -16.32 17.23
CA GLU A 387 -25.12 -17.33 17.78
C GLU A 387 -25.46 -18.76 17.34
N ASP A 388 -26.41 -18.93 16.41
CA ASP A 388 -27.03 -20.21 16.06
C ASP A 388 -26.65 -20.72 14.66
N ASP A 389 -27.23 -21.85 14.29
CA ASP A 389 -27.09 -22.50 12.98
C ASP A 389 -27.49 -21.58 11.81
N HIS A 390 -28.21 -20.49 12.07
CA HIS A 390 -28.58 -19.50 11.07
C HIS A 390 -27.46 -18.51 10.77
N MET A 391 -26.33 -18.51 11.46
CA MET A 391 -25.19 -17.65 11.11
C MET A 391 -24.76 -17.83 9.64
N PHE A 392 -24.64 -19.08 9.16
CA PHE A 392 -24.25 -19.34 7.78
C PHE A 392 -25.35 -18.92 6.80
N ALA A 393 -26.61 -19.20 7.12
CA ALA A 393 -27.75 -18.78 6.31
C ALA A 393 -27.87 -17.26 6.24
N THR A 394 -27.60 -16.57 7.35
CA THR A 394 -27.64 -15.11 7.47
C THR A 394 -26.51 -14.47 6.68
N ILE A 395 -25.27 -14.95 6.82
CA ILE A 395 -24.13 -14.45 6.04
C ILE A 395 -24.33 -14.73 4.55
N THR A 396 -24.81 -15.91 4.19
CA THR A 396 -25.08 -16.28 2.78
C THR A 396 -26.24 -15.46 2.22
N ALA A 397 -27.32 -15.25 2.97
CA ALA A 397 -28.43 -14.41 2.58
C ALA A 397 -27.98 -12.95 2.42
N LEU A 398 -27.20 -12.41 3.36
CA LEU A 398 -26.66 -11.06 3.29
C LEU A 398 -25.70 -10.87 2.10
N ALA A 399 -24.91 -11.89 1.76
CA ALA A 399 -24.07 -11.89 0.56
C ALA A 399 -24.89 -11.98 -0.74
N ASN A 400 -25.98 -12.75 -0.74
CA ASN A 400 -26.87 -12.90 -1.90
C ASN A 400 -27.79 -11.67 -2.12
N ILE A 401 -28.08 -10.91 -1.07
CA ILE A 401 -28.98 -9.74 -1.13
C ILE A 401 -28.36 -8.55 -1.91
N ARG A 402 -27.08 -8.58 -2.29
CA ARG A 402 -26.43 -7.43 -2.94
C ARG A 402 -25.64 -7.76 -4.20
N ASN A 403 -26.26 -7.43 -5.34
CA ASN A 403 -25.59 -6.96 -6.57
C ASN A 403 -24.92 -5.56 -6.40
N GLN A 404 -24.63 -5.13 -5.17
CA GLN A 404 -24.05 -3.81 -4.86
C GLN A 404 -22.71 -3.98 -4.19
N GLU A 405 -21.72 -3.20 -4.63
CA GLU A 405 -20.38 -3.10 -4.05
C GLU A 405 -20.44 -3.04 -2.51
N GLY A 406 -19.93 -4.07 -1.85
CA GLY A 406 -19.98 -4.22 -0.41
C GLY A 406 -18.86 -5.06 0.18
N TYR A 407 -18.63 -4.84 1.46
CA TYR A 407 -17.63 -5.55 2.27
C TYR A 407 -18.22 -5.92 3.63
N ILE A 408 -17.69 -7.00 4.18
CA ILE A 408 -17.97 -7.49 5.52
C ILE A 408 -16.68 -7.29 6.33
N GLU A 409 -16.77 -6.55 7.42
CA GLU A 409 -15.68 -6.37 8.38
C GLU A 409 -16.02 -7.08 9.69
N PHE A 410 -15.12 -7.87 10.24
CA PHE A 410 -15.29 -8.50 11.54
C PHE A 410 -13.94 -8.85 12.17
N SER A 411 -13.95 -9.09 13.47
CA SER A 411 -12.81 -9.66 14.19
C SER A 411 -13.20 -11.03 14.76
N ILE A 412 -12.21 -11.92 14.92
CA ILE A 412 -12.43 -13.19 15.61
C ILE A 412 -11.68 -13.13 16.92
N ARG A 413 -12.40 -13.28 18.03
CA ARG A 413 -11.79 -13.38 19.37
C ARG A 413 -11.84 -14.83 19.84
N LEU A 414 -10.72 -15.26 20.43
CA LEU A 414 -10.68 -16.50 21.20
C LEU A 414 -11.18 -16.22 22.60
N THR A 415 -12.35 -16.75 22.93
CA THR A 415 -12.72 -16.89 24.33
C THR A 415 -12.21 -18.24 24.81
N LYS A 416 -11.24 -18.22 25.72
CA LYS A 416 -10.91 -19.41 26.50
C LYS A 416 -12.14 -19.75 27.32
N GLY A 417 -12.44 -21.05 27.49
CA GLY A 417 -13.47 -21.54 28.41
C GLY A 417 -13.17 -21.16 29.87
N SER A 418 -13.30 -19.89 30.20
CA SER A 418 -13.49 -19.40 31.56
C SER A 418 -14.94 -19.69 31.93
N ARG A 419 -15.21 -19.92 33.23
CA ARG A 419 -16.57 -19.93 33.79
C ARG A 419 -17.37 -18.68 33.40
N ASP A 420 -16.70 -17.61 32.97
CA ASP A 420 -17.35 -16.36 32.58
C ASP A 420 -18.21 -16.46 31.30
N VAL A 421 -17.94 -17.44 30.41
CA VAL A 421 -18.85 -17.70 29.28
C VAL A 421 -20.16 -18.33 29.78
N ALA A 422 -20.12 -19.05 30.91
CA ALA A 422 -21.31 -19.60 31.57
C ALA A 422 -22.02 -18.58 32.48
N THR A 423 -21.37 -17.48 32.87
CA THR A 423 -22.02 -16.35 33.58
C THR A 423 -22.52 -15.25 32.65
N ASN A 424 -22.31 -15.37 31.34
CA ASN A 424 -23.18 -14.70 30.39
C ASN A 424 -24.55 -15.39 30.52
N GLU A 425 -25.33 -14.98 31.53
CA GLU A 425 -26.60 -15.59 31.92
C GLU A 425 -27.53 -15.75 30.72
N ASN A 426 -27.40 -14.89 29.70
CA ASN A 426 -28.12 -15.00 28.44
C ASN A 426 -27.78 -16.27 27.63
N LEU A 427 -26.55 -16.78 27.62
CA LEU A 427 -26.18 -17.99 26.89
C LEU A 427 -26.72 -19.22 27.59
N THR A 428 -26.45 -19.37 28.90
CA THR A 428 -26.89 -20.53 29.69
C THR A 428 -28.42 -20.58 29.82
N LYS A 429 -29.09 -19.42 29.92
CA LYS A 429 -30.55 -19.30 29.93
C LYS A 429 -31.17 -19.56 28.56
N ARG A 430 -30.55 -19.13 27.46
CA ARG A 430 -31.03 -19.45 26.09
C ARG A 430 -30.87 -20.93 25.72
N PHE A 431 -29.77 -21.58 26.13
CA PHE A 431 -29.61 -23.02 25.92
C PHE A 431 -30.60 -23.86 26.75
N SER A 432 -31.09 -23.35 27.87
CA SER A 432 -32.13 -24.00 28.65
C SER A 432 -33.55 -23.68 28.16
N GLU A 433 -33.79 -22.50 27.59
CA GLU A 433 -35.08 -22.13 26.96
C GLU A 433 -35.30 -22.83 25.61
N MET A 434 -34.25 -23.16 24.84
CA MET A 434 -34.38 -24.01 23.63
C MET A 434 -34.85 -25.44 23.92
N ARG A 435 -34.76 -25.93 25.17
CA ARG A 435 -35.25 -27.27 25.54
C ARG A 435 -36.76 -27.36 25.77
N VAL A 436 -37.49 -26.24 25.72
CA VAL A 436 -38.91 -26.20 26.11
C VAL A 436 -39.87 -26.13 24.92
N ASN A 437 -39.36 -25.96 23.69
CA ASN A 437 -40.19 -25.91 22.48
C ASN A 437 -39.72 -26.92 21.40
N ASP A 438 -39.60 -28.19 21.79
CA ASP A 438 -39.69 -29.34 20.88
C ASP A 438 -40.89 -30.21 21.27
#